data_AF-A0A7G2JXP2-F1
#
_entry.id   AF-A0A7G2JXP2-F1
#
_cell.length_a   1.000
_cell.length_b   1.000
_cell.length_c   1.000
_cell.angle_alpha   90.00
_cell.angle_beta   90.00
_cell.angle_gamma   90.00
#
_symmetry.space_group_name_H-M   'P 1'
#
loop_
_entity.id
_entity.type
_entity.pdbx_description
1 polymer ?
#
loop_
_entity_poly.entity_id
_entity_poly.type
_entity_poly.pdbx_seq_one_letter_code
_entity_poly.pdbx_strand_id
1 'polypeptide(L)'
;IDFLPKNNLNDEQLHQLLTTWRVFDGCRLTEKVETVDLAGYQAFYCRGHLYLLASGFTSESVKALIEHLDNDRDFVPERIVLFGENIDSAMQKELAQAVKTYANKKGLNNLSVLARY
;
A
#
# COMPACT_ATOMS: atom_id res chain seq x y z
N ILE A 1 -15.85 -20.32 19.29
CA ILE A 1 -15.60 -20.78 17.91
C ILE A 1 -14.74 -19.71 17.27
N ASP A 2 -13.42 -19.89 17.29
CA ASP A 2 -12.47 -19.13 16.47
C ASP A 2 -11.99 -20.11 15.41
N PHE A 3 -12.52 -20.01 14.19
CA PHE A 3 -12.31 -21.00 13.11
C PHE A 3 -11.32 -20.57 12.04
N LEU A 4 -10.54 -19.50 12.22
CA LEU A 4 -9.50 -19.14 11.26
C LEU A 4 -8.16 -18.98 11.95
N PRO A 5 -7.10 -19.71 11.53
CA PRO A 5 -5.75 -19.38 11.96
C PRO A 5 -5.46 -17.94 11.55
N LYS A 6 -4.79 -17.17 12.42
CA LYS A 6 -4.21 -15.86 12.05
C LYS A 6 -3.41 -16.08 10.77
N ASN A 7 -3.93 -15.57 9.65
CA ASN A 7 -3.45 -15.85 8.31
C ASN A 7 -2.14 -15.09 8.06
N ASN A 8 -1.03 -15.59 8.59
CA ASN A 8 0.28 -15.13 8.17
C ASN A 8 0.57 -15.75 6.81
N LEU A 9 0.26 -15.02 5.74
CA LEU A 9 0.68 -15.37 4.39
C LEU A 9 2.21 -15.39 4.33
N ASN A 10 2.76 -16.44 3.72
CA ASN A 10 4.19 -16.48 3.43
C ASN A 10 4.53 -15.61 2.20
N ASP A 11 5.81 -15.45 1.91
CA ASP A 11 6.29 -14.60 0.80
C ASP A 11 5.72 -15.01 -0.56
N GLU A 12 5.58 -16.31 -0.82
CA GLU A 12 4.98 -16.82 -2.06
C GLU A 12 3.50 -16.45 -2.18
N GLN A 13 2.75 -16.60 -1.08
CA GLN A 13 1.33 -16.24 -1.03
C GLN A 13 1.13 -14.72 -1.13
N LEU A 14 1.99 -13.91 -0.52
CA LEU A 14 1.99 -12.45 -0.70
C LEU A 14 2.29 -12.07 -2.14
N HIS A 15 3.20 -12.78 -2.81
CA HIS A 15 3.50 -12.57 -4.23
C HIS A 15 2.32 -12.95 -5.15
N GLN A 16 1.62 -14.04 -4.85
CA GLN A 16 0.40 -14.45 -5.55
C GLN A 16 -0.72 -13.42 -5.36
N LEU A 17 -0.87 -12.90 -4.14
CA LEU A 17 -1.84 -11.85 -3.82
C LEU A 17 -1.53 -10.56 -4.58
N LEU A 18 -0.26 -10.12 -4.57
CA LEU A 18 0.21 -8.97 -5.34
C LEU A 18 -0.13 -9.11 -6.83
N THR A 19 0.20 -10.28 -7.42
CA THR A 19 -0.05 -10.55 -8.84
C THR A 19 -1.54 -10.48 -9.15
N THR A 20 -2.37 -11.09 -8.32
CA THR A 20 -3.83 -11.10 -8.47
C THR A 20 -4.40 -9.68 -8.40
N TRP A 21 -4.01 -8.92 -7.38
CA TRP A 21 -4.51 -7.57 -7.16
C TRP A 21 -4.08 -6.60 -8.25
N ARG A 22 -2.82 -6.66 -8.67
CA ARG A 22 -2.32 -5.87 -9.80
C ARG A 22 -3.15 -6.08 -11.05
N VAL A 23 -3.39 -7.33 -11.43
CA VAL A 23 -4.18 -7.65 -12.63
C VAL A 23 -5.62 -7.17 -12.46
N PHE A 24 -6.23 -7.39 -11.29
CA PHE A 24 -7.58 -6.93 -10.99
C PHE A 24 -7.71 -5.40 -11.07
N ASP A 25 -6.70 -4.67 -10.61
CA ASP A 25 -6.64 -3.20 -10.64
C ASP A 25 -6.22 -2.65 -12.03
N GLY A 26 -6.07 -3.53 -13.04
CA GLY A 26 -5.84 -3.15 -14.44
C GLY A 26 -4.38 -3.05 -14.86
N CYS A 27 -3.43 -3.47 -14.01
CA CYS A 27 -2.03 -3.61 -14.39
C CYS A 27 -1.84 -4.84 -15.28
N ARG A 28 -1.13 -4.70 -16.40
CA ARG A 28 -0.83 -5.84 -17.26
C ARG A 28 0.22 -6.72 -16.58
N LEU A 29 0.15 -8.04 -16.80
CA LEU A 29 1.16 -8.97 -16.25
C LEU A 29 2.60 -8.62 -16.66
N THR A 30 2.77 -8.03 -17.84
CA THR A 30 4.07 -7.63 -18.38
C THR A 30 4.58 -6.29 -17.84
N GLU A 31 3.77 -5.55 -17.07
CA GLU A 31 4.22 -4.28 -16.52
C GLU A 31 5.20 -4.49 -15.38
N LYS A 32 6.20 -3.61 -15.35
CA LYS A 32 7.20 -3.59 -14.30
C LYS A 32 6.56 -3.20 -12.98
N VAL A 33 6.85 -3.98 -11.95
CA VAL A 33 6.59 -3.61 -10.56
C VAL A 33 7.82 -2.92 -10.03
N GLU A 34 7.62 -1.77 -9.41
CA GLU A 34 8.67 -1.06 -8.71
C GLU A 34 8.57 -1.37 -7.22
N THR A 35 9.69 -1.68 -6.61
CA THR A 35 9.77 -1.85 -5.17
C THR A 35 10.10 -0.51 -4.54
N VAL A 36 9.31 -0.10 -3.54
CA VAL A 36 9.47 1.15 -2.81
C VAL A 36 9.82 0.80 -1.36
N ASP A 37 10.93 1.34 -0.85
CA ASP A 37 11.33 1.20 0.55
C ASP A 37 10.75 2.35 1.38
N LEU A 38 9.91 2.01 2.35
CA LEU A 38 9.25 2.94 3.26
C LEU A 38 9.80 2.76 4.68
N ALA A 39 11.05 3.20 4.88
CA ALA A 39 11.80 3.04 6.13
C ALA A 39 11.97 1.56 6.55
N GLY A 40 12.37 0.70 5.62
CA GLY A 40 12.53 -0.73 5.83
C GLY A 40 11.27 -1.56 5.52
N TYR A 41 10.12 -0.91 5.30
CA TYR A 41 8.91 -1.58 4.84
C TYR A 41 8.89 -1.66 3.31
N GLN A 42 8.81 -2.88 2.77
CA GLN A 42 8.75 -3.10 1.33
C GLN A 42 7.32 -2.94 0.79
N ALA A 43 7.12 -1.92 -0.04
CA ALA A 43 5.90 -1.69 -0.80
C ALA A 43 6.11 -1.93 -2.30
N PHE A 44 5.02 -2.11 -3.04
CA PHE A 44 5.08 -2.38 -4.48
C PHE A 44 4.24 -1.36 -5.26
N TYR A 45 4.84 -0.67 -6.22
CA TYR A 45 4.18 0.32 -7.05
C TYR A 45 4.00 -0.19 -8.49
N CYS A 46 2.80 -0.02 -9.04
CA CYS A 46 2.48 -0.36 -10.42
C CYS A 46 1.29 0.47 -10.92
N ARG A 47 1.45 1.18 -12.05
CA ARG A 47 0.41 2.03 -12.69
C ARG A 47 -0.44 2.84 -11.69
N GLY A 48 0.18 3.68 -10.88
CA GLY A 48 -0.58 4.52 -9.95
C GLY A 48 -1.18 3.78 -8.75
N HIS A 49 -0.91 2.48 -8.59
CA HIS A 49 -1.32 1.70 -7.43
C HIS A 49 -0.11 1.36 -6.57
N LEU A 50 -0.15 1.73 -5.29
CA LEU A 50 0.83 1.31 -4.29
C LEU A 50 0.22 0.21 -3.42
N TYR A 51 0.89 -0.93 -3.32
CA TYR A 51 0.46 -2.10 -2.58
C TYR A 51 1.25 -2.27 -1.28
N LEU A 52 0.53 -2.35 -0.16
CA LEU A 52 1.06 -2.60 1.18
C LEU A 52 0.54 -3.96 1.66
N LEU A 53 1.36 -5.00 1.53
CA LEU A 53 0.90 -6.39 1.73
C LEU A 53 1.51 -7.05 2.97
N ALA A 54 2.77 -6.78 3.26
CA ALA A 54 3.46 -7.36 4.40
C ALA A 54 2.96 -6.75 5.71
N SER A 55 3.19 -7.49 6.81
CA SER A 55 3.06 -6.94 8.16
C SER A 55 4.26 -6.03 8.51
N GLY A 56 4.21 -5.37 9.66
CA GLY A 56 5.28 -4.49 10.11
C GLY A 56 5.25 -3.08 9.53
N PHE A 57 4.10 -2.64 9.01
CA PHE A 57 3.90 -1.25 8.60
C PHE A 57 3.75 -0.36 9.84
N THR A 58 4.61 0.66 10.00
CA THR A 58 4.66 1.51 11.18
C THR A 58 4.41 2.99 10.86
N SER A 59 4.35 3.83 11.89
CA SER A 59 4.30 5.29 11.74
C SER A 59 5.51 5.86 10.99
N GLU A 60 6.68 5.23 11.11
CA GLU A 60 7.88 5.59 10.30
C GLU A 60 7.63 5.33 8.82
N SER A 61 7.00 4.20 8.48
CA SER A 61 6.61 3.90 7.09
C SER A 61 5.60 4.92 6.56
N VAL A 62 4.65 5.39 7.38
CA VAL A 62 3.72 6.47 6.99
C VAL A 62 4.47 7.76 6.69
N LYS A 63 5.41 8.17 7.55
CA LYS A 63 6.22 9.37 7.32
C LYS A 63 7.05 9.25 6.05
N ALA A 64 7.74 8.12 5.87
CA ALA A 64 8.53 7.85 4.67
C ALA A 64 7.68 7.88 3.40
N LEU A 65 6.44 7.39 3.45
CA LEU A 65 5.51 7.48 2.33
C LEU A 65 5.17 8.94 1.97
N ILE A 66 4.82 9.77 2.97
CA ILE A 66 4.50 11.18 2.73
C ILE A 66 5.72 11.94 2.19
N GLU A 67 6.91 11.66 2.71
CA GLU A 67 8.16 12.23 2.21
C GLU A 67 8.48 11.79 0.78
N HIS A 68 8.23 10.52 0.46
CA HIS A 68 8.43 10.00 -0.89
C HIS A 68 7.48 10.67 -1.89
N LEU A 69 6.20 10.84 -1.52
CA LEU A 69 5.22 11.61 -2.30
C LEU A 69 5.63 13.07 -2.53
N ASP A 70 6.35 13.68 -1.58
CA ASP A 70 6.81 15.08 -1.71
C ASP A 70 8.07 15.23 -2.57
N ASN A 71 8.95 14.22 -2.57
CA ASN A 71 10.29 14.32 -3.13
C ASN A 71 10.46 13.62 -4.49
N ASP A 72 9.68 12.57 -4.76
CA ASP A 72 9.73 11.84 -6.01
C ASP A 72 8.57 12.27 -6.92
N ARG A 73 8.91 12.92 -8.04
CA ARG A 73 7.93 13.45 -9.00
C ARG A 73 7.35 12.37 -9.91
N ASP A 74 8.04 11.25 -10.07
CA ASP A 74 7.58 10.13 -10.88
C ASP A 74 6.70 9.18 -10.05
N PHE A 75 6.81 9.25 -8.71
CA PHE A 75 5.95 8.54 -7.79
C PHE A 75 4.59 9.24 -7.58
N VAL A 76 3.65 8.97 -8.49
CA VAL A 76 2.29 9.54 -8.49
C VAL A 76 1.23 8.45 -8.29
N PRO A 77 1.06 7.90 -7.07
CA PRO A 77 -0.03 6.97 -6.81
C PRO A 77 -1.38 7.67 -6.79
N GLU A 78 -2.36 7.04 -7.43
CA GLU A 78 -3.79 7.37 -7.35
C GLU A 78 -4.47 6.54 -6.26
N ARG A 79 -3.95 5.33 -5.97
CA ARG A 79 -4.53 4.45 -4.97
C ARG A 79 -3.47 3.74 -4.17
N ILE A 80 -3.64 3.73 -2.86
CA ILE A 80 -2.85 2.95 -1.92
C ILE A 80 -3.74 1.80 -1.44
N VAL A 81 -3.42 0.57 -1.86
CA VAL A 81 -4.15 -0.65 -1.54
C VAL A 81 -3.40 -1.39 -0.45
N LEU A 82 -4.04 -1.60 0.70
CA LEU A 82 -3.45 -2.31 1.82
C LEU A 82 -4.16 -3.64 2.09
N PHE A 83 -3.38 -4.65 2.48
CA PHE A 83 -3.91 -5.91 2.97
C PHE A 83 -4.31 -5.78 4.43
N GLY A 84 -5.62 -5.67 4.66
CA GLY A 84 -6.20 -5.28 5.94
C GLY A 84 -5.91 -6.27 7.08
N GLU A 85 -5.71 -7.55 6.76
CA GLU A 85 -5.34 -8.58 7.74
C GLU A 85 -3.91 -8.40 8.29
N ASN A 86 -3.00 -7.81 7.50
CA ASN A 86 -1.59 -7.66 7.86
C ASN A 86 -1.23 -6.29 8.46
N ILE A 87 -2.16 -5.33 8.44
CA ILE A 87 -1.94 -3.98 8.97
C ILE A 87 -2.94 -3.70 10.09
N ASP A 88 -2.43 -3.33 11.27
CA ASP A 88 -3.27 -3.01 12.41
C ASP A 88 -4.26 -1.87 12.11
N SER A 89 -5.48 -1.99 12.62
CA SER A 89 -6.55 -1.00 12.38
C SER A 89 -6.17 0.44 12.79
N ALA A 90 -5.31 0.60 13.80
CA ALA A 90 -4.76 1.90 14.19
C ALA A 90 -3.88 2.49 13.07
N MET A 91 -2.99 1.67 12.50
CA MET A 91 -2.13 2.06 11.38
C MET A 91 -2.93 2.30 10.09
N GLN A 92 -3.97 1.52 9.82
CA GLN A 92 -4.87 1.79 8.69
C GLN A 92 -5.51 3.19 8.79
N LYS A 93 -5.96 3.57 10.00
CA LYS A 93 -6.53 4.90 10.26
C LYS A 93 -5.48 6.00 10.15
N GLU A 94 -4.29 5.78 10.70
CA GLU A 94 -3.18 6.73 10.62
C GLU A 94 -2.79 7.01 9.17
N LEU A 95 -2.60 5.95 8.37
CA LEU A 95 -2.30 6.05 6.94
C LEU A 95 -3.40 6.81 6.19
N ALA A 96 -4.66 6.43 6.37
CA ALA A 96 -5.79 7.08 5.71
C ALA A 96 -5.86 8.57 6.05
N GLN A 97 -5.62 8.94 7.31
CA GLN A 97 -5.63 10.34 7.74
C GLN A 97 -4.44 11.12 7.17
N ALA A 98 -3.24 10.54 7.18
CA ALA A 98 -2.04 11.17 6.63
C ALA A 98 -2.18 11.42 5.13
N VAL A 99 -2.61 10.41 4.37
CA VAL A 99 -2.85 10.49 2.92
C VAL A 99 -3.92 11.51 2.59
N LYS A 100 -5.05 11.51 3.31
CA LYS A 100 -6.11 12.51 3.11
C LYS A 100 -5.63 13.93 3.36
N THR A 101 -4.85 14.13 4.43
CA THR A 101 -4.29 15.45 4.78
C THR A 101 -3.33 15.93 3.71
N TYR A 102 -2.45 15.03 3.23
CA TYR A 102 -1.52 15.32 2.13
C TYR A 102 -2.25 15.67 0.83
N ALA A 103 -3.22 14.84 0.44
CA ALA A 103 -4.02 15.03 -0.76
C ALA A 103 -4.71 16.39 -0.77
N ASN A 104 -5.35 16.77 0.34
CA ASN A 104 -5.97 18.09 0.51
C ASN A 104 -4.95 19.24 0.40
N LYS A 105 -3.78 19.10 1.04
CA LYS A 105 -2.71 20.11 0.99
C LYS A 105 -2.18 20.33 -0.44
N LYS A 106 -2.14 19.26 -1.25
CA LYS A 106 -1.64 19.28 -2.63
C LYS A 106 -2.73 19.49 -3.69
N GLY A 107 -4.00 19.50 -3.31
CA GLY A 107 -5.14 19.57 -4.24
C GLY A 107 -5.32 18.30 -5.09
N LEU A 108 -4.91 17.13 -4.57
CA LEU A 108 -5.03 15.85 -5.26
C LEU A 108 -6.38 15.22 -4.91
N ASN A 109 -7.28 15.12 -5.90
CA ASN A 109 -8.63 14.59 -5.69
C ASN A 109 -8.73 13.08 -5.94
N ASN A 110 -7.72 12.48 -6.58
CA ASN A 110 -7.71 11.07 -6.98
C ASN A 110 -7.00 10.16 -5.98
N LEU A 111 -6.10 10.68 -5.14
CA LEU A 111 -5.34 9.88 -4.17
C LEU A 111 -6.24 9.34 -3.05
N SER A 112 -6.29 8.02 -2.89
CA SER A 112 -7.15 7.34 -1.92
C SER A 112 -6.48 6.12 -1.28
N VAL A 113 -6.97 5.72 -0.10
CA VAL A 113 -6.55 4.49 0.60
C VAL A 113 -7.69 3.47 0.57
N LEU A 114 -7.39 2.23 0.20
CA LEU A 114 -8.33 1.11 0.12
C LEU A 114 -7.78 -0.08 0.93
N ALA A 115 -8.52 -0.51 1.94
CA ALA A 115 -8.29 -1.79 2.60
C ALA A 115 -8.97 -2.92 1.81
N ARG A 116 -8.24 -4.00 1.54
CA ARG A 116 -8.74 -5.22 0.91
C ARG A 116 -8.38 -6.43 1.79
N TYR A 117 -9.26 -7.40 1.84
CA TYR A 117 -9.20 -8.60 2.69
C TYR A 117 -9.23 -9.85 1.83
#